data_AF-A0A3C2AYB6-F1
#
_entry.id   AF-A0A3C2AYB6-F1
#
_cell.length_a   1.000
_cell.length_b   1.000
_cell.length_c   1.000
_cell.angle_alpha   90.00
_cell.angle_beta   90.00
_cell.angle_gamma   90.00
#
_symmetry.space_group_name_H-M   'P 1'
#
loop_
_entity.id
_entity.type
_entity.pdbx_description
1 polymer ?
#
loop_
_entity_poly.entity_id
_entity_poly.type
_entity_poly.pdbx_seq_one_letter_code
_entity_poly.pdbx_strand_id
1 'polypeptide(L)' 'DRMGPYVEAAMSRVPASFDTGIRTFFCGPESFTPDLRPIVGPAPEVEGYFVAAGLNSIGILTGGGRRR' A
#
# COMPACT_ATOMS: atom_id res chain seq x y z
N ASP A 1 15.28 -9.56 11.40
CA ASP A 1 15.78 -8.37 12.12
C ASP A 1 14.90 -7.13 11.94
N ARG A 2 14.71 -6.59 10.72
CA ARG A 2 13.94 -5.36 10.48
C ARG A 2 12.49 -5.37 11.03
N MET A 3 11.78 -6.49 10.87
CA MET A 3 10.35 -6.62 11.21
C MET A 3 10.07 -7.31 12.55
N GLY A 4 11.08 -7.95 13.15
CA GLY A 4 10.91 -8.80 14.35
C GLY A 4 10.26 -8.08 15.53
N PRO A 5 10.76 -6.90 15.94
CA PRO A 5 10.18 -6.16 17.07
C PRO A 5 8.71 -5.79 16.88
N TYR A 6 8.30 -5.47 15.66
CA TYR A 6 6.91 -5.11 15.35
C TYR A 6 5.99 -6.33 15.34
N VAL A 7 6.49 -7.47 14.85
CA VAL A 7 5.75 -8.73 14.86
C VAL A 7 5.56 -9.22 16.30
N GLU A 8 6.60 -9.20 17.14
CA GLU A 8 6.52 -9.58 18.56
C GLU A 8 5.52 -8.69 19.34
N ALA A 9 5.57 -7.37 19.10
CA ALA A 9 4.62 -6.44 19.71
C ALA A 9 3.17 -6.64 19.22
N ALA A 10 2.95 -7.09 17.98
CA ALA A 10 1.63 -7.44 17.49
C ALA A 10 1.12 -8.76 18.08
N MET A 11 1.99 -9.77 18.21
CA MET A 11 1.65 -11.08 18.76
C MET A 11 1.34 -11.02 20.25
N SER A 12 2.01 -10.17 21.03
CA SER A 12 1.68 -9.97 22.45
C SER A 12 0.27 -9.42 22.69
N ARG A 13 -0.30 -8.70 21.71
CA ARG A 13 -1.70 -8.24 21.76
C ARG A 13 -2.70 -9.36 21.47
N VAL A 14 -2.30 -10.38 20.71
CA VAL A 14 -3.15 -11.52 20.35
C VAL A 14 -2.38 -12.82 20.61
N PRO A 15 -2.31 -13.28 21.87
CA PRO A 15 -1.40 -14.37 22.27
C PRO A 15 -1.59 -15.70 21.51
N ALA A 16 -2.81 -16.01 21.04
CA ALA A 16 -3.06 -17.20 20.22
C ALA A 16 -2.22 -17.25 18.92
N SER A 17 -1.73 -16.08 18.45
CA SER A 17 -0.87 -15.99 17.27
C SER A 17 0.52 -16.62 17.45
N PHE A 18 1.00 -16.81 18.70
CA PHE A 18 2.29 -17.48 18.97
C PHE A 18 2.31 -18.94 18.51
N ASP A 19 1.18 -19.65 18.65
CA ASP A 19 1.09 -21.08 18.30
C ASP A 19 0.56 -21.32 16.87
N THR A 20 -0.05 -20.30 16.25
CA THR A 20 -0.69 -20.44 14.94
C THR A 20 0.32 -20.49 13.78
N GLY A 21 1.51 -19.90 13.96
CA GLY A 21 2.55 -19.80 12.93
C GLY A 21 2.21 -18.83 11.78
N ILE A 22 3.16 -18.63 10.86
CA ILE A 22 3.02 -17.72 9.71
C ILE A 22 2.96 -18.55 8.42
N ARG A 23 1.85 -18.44 7.67
CA ARG A 23 1.71 -19.09 6.35
C ARG A 23 2.54 -18.39 5.27
N THR A 24 2.50 -17.07 5.22
CA THR A 24 3.20 -16.28 4.21
C THR A 24 3.51 -14.90 4.78
N PHE A 25 4.79 -14.52 4.72
CA PHE A 25 5.24 -13.18 5.07
C PHE A 25 5.57 -12.42 3.79
N PHE A 26 4.67 -11.55 3.35
CA PHE A 26 4.78 -10.86 2.06
C PHE A 26 5.17 -9.39 2.24
N CYS A 27 6.22 -8.97 1.53
CA CYS A 27 6.63 -7.58 1.40
C CYS A 27 6.51 -7.18 -0.08
N GLY A 28 5.40 -6.56 -0.45
CA GLY A 28 5.16 -6.07 -1.81
C GLY A 28 5.67 -4.64 -2.01
N PRO A 29 6.07 -4.25 -3.23
CA PRO A 29 6.30 -2.86 -3.56
C PRO A 29 4.99 -2.07 -3.56
N GLU A 30 5.06 -0.83 -3.10
CA GLU A 30 3.91 0.07 -3.07
C GLU A 30 4.30 1.41 -3.71
N SER A 31 3.43 1.94 -4.59
CA SER A 31 3.73 3.13 -5.39
C SER A 31 3.41 4.39 -4.60
N PHE A 32 4.45 5.08 -4.12
CA PHE A 32 4.34 6.35 -3.41
C PHE A 32 4.76 7.53 -4.28
N THR A 33 4.07 8.64 -4.10
CA THR A 33 4.50 9.97 -4.54
C THR A 33 5.13 10.72 -3.37
N PRO A 34 5.98 11.73 -3.62
CA PRO A 34 6.64 12.49 -2.56
C PRO A 34 5.69 13.13 -1.54
N ASP A 35 4.47 13.47 -1.96
CA ASP A 35 3.43 14.08 -1.12
C ASP A 35 2.38 13.07 -0.60
N LEU A 36 2.58 11.77 -0.86
CA LEU A 36 1.69 10.65 -0.54
C LEU A 36 0.29 10.75 -1.18
N ARG A 37 0.10 11.63 -2.16
CA ARG A 37 -1.16 11.79 -2.88
C ARG A 37 -1.08 11.14 -4.25
N PRO A 38 -2.11 10.40 -4.69
CA PRO A 38 -2.12 9.83 -6.03
C PRO A 38 -2.17 10.93 -7.09
N ILE A 39 -1.40 10.73 -8.17
CA ILE A 39 -1.41 11.59 -9.35
C ILE A 39 -2.43 10.99 -10.31
N VAL A 40 -3.56 11.66 -10.49
CA VAL A 40 -4.62 11.26 -11.42
C VAL A 40 -5.04 12.45 -12.26
N GLY A 41 -4.84 12.38 -13.58
CA GLY A 41 -5.17 13.47 -14.49
C GLY A 41 -4.37 13.45 -15.80
N PRO A 42 -4.55 14.47 -16.66
CA PRO A 42 -3.79 14.59 -17.90
C PRO A 42 -2.31 14.87 -17.62
N ALA A 43 -1.41 14.27 -18.41
CA ALA A 43 0.00 14.59 -18.37
C ALA A 43 0.25 15.96 -19.03
N PRO A 44 1.04 16.85 -18.40
CA PRO A 44 1.28 18.19 -18.94
C PRO A 44 2.09 18.18 -20.25
N GLU A 45 2.90 17.16 -20.49
CA GLU A 45 3.83 17.10 -21.63
C GLU A 45 3.27 16.37 -22.86
N VAL A 46 2.15 15.65 -22.73
CA VAL A 46 1.60 14.81 -23.81
C VAL A 46 0.10 15.02 -23.94
N GLU A 47 -0.31 15.61 -25.07
CA GLU A 47 -1.72 15.85 -25.38
C GLU A 47 -2.50 14.53 -25.49
N GLY A 48 -3.63 14.44 -24.78
CA GLY A 48 -4.48 13.25 -24.76
C GLY A 48 -3.99 12.10 -23.88
N TYR A 49 -2.89 12.25 -23.13
CA TYR A 49 -2.39 11.20 -22.22
C TYR A 49 -2.83 11.45 -20.77
N PHE A 50 -3.36 10.41 -20.11
CA PHE A 50 -3.82 10.47 -18.72
C PHE A 50 -3.04 9.49 -17.85
N VAL A 51 -2.65 9.94 -16.66
CA VAL A 51 -1.84 9.19 -15.69
C VAL A 51 -2.71 8.85 -14.48
N ALA A 52 -2.50 7.65 -13.94
CA ALA A 52 -3.01 7.21 -12.64
C ALA A 52 -1.88 6.52 -11.86
N ALA A 53 -1.04 7.31 -11.20
CA ALA A 53 0.17 6.86 -10.49
C ALA A 53 0.12 7.22 -9.00
N GLY A 54 1.01 6.65 -8.19
CA GLY A 54 1.02 6.90 -6.74
C GLY A 54 -0.18 6.29 -6.00
N LEU A 55 -0.84 5.30 -6.60
CA LEU A 55 -1.97 4.58 -6.02
C LEU A 55 -1.44 3.51 -5.05
N ASN A 56 -1.02 3.96 -3.87
CA ASN A 56 -0.64 3.10 -2.75
C ASN A 56 -1.90 2.42 -2.14
N SER A 57 -1.91 2.12 -0.85
CA SER A 57 -3.06 1.56 -0.12
C SER A 57 -4.35 2.39 -0.31
N ILE A 58 -4.22 3.71 -0.54
CA ILE A 58 -5.34 4.60 -0.89
C ILE A 58 -5.93 4.24 -2.26
N GLY A 59 -5.15 3.65 -3.16
CA GLY A 59 -5.59 3.11 -4.44
C GLY A 59 -6.62 1.99 -4.30
N ILE A 60 -6.53 1.13 -3.27
CA ILE A 60 -7.57 0.11 -3.01
C ILE A 60 -8.88 0.79 -2.58
N LEU A 61 -8.79 1.82 -1.74
CA LEU A 61 -9.97 2.56 -1.25
C LEU A 61 -10.62 3.45 -2.30
N THR A 62 -9.80 4.10 -3.15
CA THR A 62 -10.26 5.15 -4.07
C THR A 62 -10.29 4.72 -5.53
N GLY A 63 -9.73 3.56 -5.88
CA GLY A 63 -9.64 3.06 -7.24
C GLY A 63 -11.02 2.85 -7.90
N GLY A 64 -12.02 2.42 -7.13
CA GLY A 64 -13.40 2.30 -7.63
C GLY A 64 -14.05 3.64 -7.98
N GLY A 65 -13.72 4.72 -7.27
CA GLY A 65 -14.30 6.05 -7.46
C GLY A 65 -13.57 6.91 -8.49
N ARG A 66 -12.28 6.62 -8.78
CA ARG A 66 -11.41 7.40 -9.68
C ARG A 66 -11.62 7.10 -11.18
N ARG A 67 -12.65 6.32 -11.53
CA ARG A 67 -13.00 5.98 -12.93
C ARG A 67 -14.11 6.87 -13.52
N ARG A 68 -14.57 7.88 -12.79
CA ARG A 68 -15.48 8.94 -13.26
C ARG A 68 -14.68 10.19 -13.58
#